data_AF-A0A6L6VCW5-F1
#
_entry.id   AF-A0A6L6VCW5-F1
#
_cell.length_a   1.000
_cell.length_b   1.000
_cell.length_c   1.000
_cell.angle_alpha   90.00
_cell.angle_beta   90.00
_cell.angle_gamma   90.00
#
_symmetry.space_group_name_H-M   'P 1'
#
loop_
_entity.id
_entity.type
_entity.pdbx_description
1 polymer ?
#
loop_
_entity_poly.entity_id
_entity_poly.type
_entity_poly.pdbx_seq_one_letter_code
_entity_poly.pdbx_strand_id
1 'polypeptide(L)'
;MRSTASLANYAASRYSGLGALVLACSVLAVSALPGSAQQAAPARVANTGSTGTTSADDIQRFCTNIADPARDQRYLLQKQDLEKLQSDVNDRIAVLEARKSEYQDWLARRNDFLQKAEAGLTDVYKNMKPDAAAPQLEKVNPLLAAAIIMKLPAKQSSLILSEMDPEKAALVAGIMSNAADPNTSKEPT
;
A
#
# COMPACT_ATOMS: atom_id res chain seq x y z
N MET A 1 -15.10 23.08 -48.23
CA MET A 1 -15.97 23.78 -47.25
C MET A 1 -16.43 22.76 -46.21
N ARG A 2 -15.99 22.94 -44.95
CA ARG A 2 -16.53 22.40 -43.67
C ARG A 2 -16.60 20.85 -43.56
N SER A 3 -16.22 20.19 -42.47
CA SER A 3 -16.20 20.66 -41.08
C SER A 3 -15.30 19.76 -40.23
N THR A 4 -14.31 20.37 -39.59
CA THR A 4 -13.56 19.90 -38.44
C THR A 4 -14.48 20.00 -37.21
N ALA A 5 -15.16 18.91 -36.82
CA ALA A 5 -16.08 18.94 -35.68
C ALA A 5 -16.17 17.61 -34.91
N SER A 6 -15.04 16.95 -34.65
CA SER A 6 -15.04 15.73 -33.83
C SER A 6 -13.82 15.63 -32.89
N LEU A 7 -13.44 16.75 -32.24
CA LEU A 7 -12.38 16.78 -31.23
C LEU A 7 -12.75 17.57 -29.95
N ALA A 8 -14.03 17.84 -29.69
CA ALA A 8 -14.43 18.74 -28.59
C ALA A 8 -15.16 18.08 -27.40
N ASN A 9 -15.19 16.74 -27.28
CA ASN A 9 -16.01 16.07 -26.25
C ASN A 9 -15.23 15.23 -25.21
N TYR A 10 -13.95 15.51 -24.97
CA TYR A 10 -13.16 14.79 -23.96
C TYR A 10 -12.40 15.71 -22.98
N ALA A 11 -13.02 16.81 -22.54
CA ALA A 11 -12.40 17.68 -21.52
C ALA A 11 -13.42 18.57 -20.80
N ALA A 12 -14.39 18.01 -20.06
CA ALA A 12 -15.20 18.80 -19.11
C ALA A 12 -16.03 17.90 -18.19
N SER A 13 -15.42 17.22 -17.22
CA SER A 13 -16.17 16.61 -16.11
C SER A 13 -15.21 16.18 -15.02
N ARG A 14 -14.63 17.15 -14.28
CA ARG A 14 -14.10 17.03 -12.90
C ARG A 14 -13.67 18.43 -12.47
N TYR A 15 -14.58 19.24 -11.92
CA TYR A 15 -14.33 20.37 -11.00
C TYR A 15 -15.62 21.20 -10.92
N SER A 16 -16.58 20.75 -10.12
CA SER A 16 -17.69 21.59 -9.67
C SER A 16 -18.12 21.09 -8.29
N GLY A 17 -17.84 21.88 -7.27
CA GLY A 17 -18.05 21.54 -5.87
C GLY A 17 -17.48 22.59 -4.91
N LEU A 18 -17.60 23.88 -5.25
CA LEU A 18 -17.38 25.01 -4.35
C LEU A 18 -18.73 25.31 -3.68
N GLY A 19 -18.97 24.70 -2.52
CA GLY A 19 -20.07 25.04 -1.63
C GLY A 19 -19.55 25.93 -0.50
N ALA A 20 -19.68 27.24 -0.68
CA ALA A 20 -19.45 28.23 0.37
C ALA A 20 -20.60 28.17 1.40
N LEU A 21 -20.26 27.96 2.67
CA LEU A 21 -21.14 28.35 3.78
C LEU A 21 -20.30 29.03 4.87
N VAL A 22 -20.24 30.35 4.79
CA VAL A 22 -19.83 31.23 5.89
C VAL A 22 -21.10 31.54 6.69
N LEU A 23 -21.10 31.22 7.98
CA LEU A 23 -21.98 31.87 8.94
C LEU A 23 -21.20 32.07 10.24
N ALA A 24 -20.98 33.35 10.53
CA ALA A 24 -20.24 33.88 11.66
C ALA A 24 -21.11 33.99 12.92
N CYS A 25 -20.43 34.35 14.02
CA CYS A 25 -20.92 34.68 15.37
C CYS A 25 -21.13 33.45 16.27
N SER A 26 -20.59 33.38 17.49
CA SER A 26 -20.15 34.44 18.38
C SER A 26 -19.24 33.89 19.49
N VAL A 27 -18.21 34.68 19.77
CA VAL A 27 -17.37 34.73 20.97
C VAL A 27 -18.17 34.43 22.25
N LEU A 28 -17.62 33.55 23.10
CA LEU A 28 -17.61 33.75 24.56
C LEU A 28 -16.35 33.08 25.14
N ALA A 29 -15.34 33.90 25.39
CA ALA A 29 -14.27 33.59 26.32
C ALA A 29 -14.77 33.82 27.75
N VAL A 30 -14.79 32.77 28.56
CA VAL A 30 -14.94 32.78 30.03
C VAL A 30 -13.95 31.72 30.54
N SER A 31 -12.70 32.08 30.86
CA SER A 31 -12.21 32.62 32.14
C SER A 31 -12.56 31.79 33.39
N ALA A 32 -11.50 31.52 34.15
CA ALA A 32 -11.46 31.04 35.53
C ALA A 32 -11.79 29.55 35.77
N LEU A 33 -10.72 28.79 36.02
CA LEU A 33 -10.73 27.69 36.98
C LEU A 33 -10.69 28.30 38.40
N PRO A 34 -11.80 28.29 39.14
CA PRO A 34 -11.71 28.12 40.58
C PRO A 34 -12.58 26.95 41.02
N GLY A 35 -12.04 26.16 41.95
CA GLY A 35 -12.81 25.15 42.65
C GLY A 35 -12.45 23.75 42.22
N SER A 36 -11.43 23.20 42.89
CA SER A 36 -11.47 21.83 43.38
C SER A 36 -12.78 21.63 44.15
N ALA A 37 -13.86 21.31 43.44
CA ALA A 37 -15.04 20.73 44.03
C ALA A 37 -14.68 19.28 44.37
N GLN A 38 -14.51 19.02 45.67
CA GLN A 38 -14.62 17.70 46.27
C GLN A 38 -15.58 16.84 45.43
N GLN A 39 -15.09 15.73 44.89
CA GLN A 39 -15.95 14.61 44.52
C GLN A 39 -16.67 14.18 45.80
N ALA A 40 -17.89 14.70 45.95
CA ALA A 40 -18.87 14.13 46.84
C ALA A 40 -19.03 12.67 46.39
N ALA A 41 -18.59 11.75 47.25
CA ALA A 41 -18.93 10.35 47.14
C ALA A 41 -20.43 10.23 46.83
N PRO A 42 -20.86 9.33 45.93
CA PRO A 42 -22.27 9.16 45.66
C PRO A 42 -22.98 8.93 47.00
N ALA A 43 -23.91 9.84 47.33
CA ALA A 43 -24.79 9.69 48.46
C ALA A 43 -25.41 8.30 48.33
N ARG A 44 -25.00 7.41 49.24
CA ARG A 44 -25.67 6.12 49.39
C ARG A 44 -27.13 6.45 49.64
N VAL A 45 -27.97 6.14 48.66
CA VAL A 45 -29.40 6.05 48.87
C VAL A 45 -29.55 4.98 49.96
N ALA A 46 -29.67 5.44 51.20
CA ALA A 46 -30.08 4.60 52.30
C ALA A 46 -31.49 4.16 51.96
N ASN A 47 -31.61 2.96 51.41
CA ASN A 47 -32.88 2.31 51.22
C ASN A 47 -33.44 2.01 52.62
N THR A 48 -34.13 2.98 53.20
CA THR A 48 -35.01 2.80 54.34
C THR A 48 -36.26 2.07 53.85
N GLY A 49 -36.14 0.74 53.78
CA GLY A 49 -37.21 -0.17 53.39
C GLY A 49 -36.91 -1.57 53.87
N SER A 50 -37.45 -1.90 55.05
CA SER A 50 -37.50 -3.23 55.70
C SER A 50 -36.24 -3.72 56.40
N THR A 51 -36.19 -3.47 57.71
CA THR A 51 -35.50 -4.31 58.70
C THR A 51 -36.15 -5.70 58.72
N GLY A 52 -35.74 -6.57 57.80
CA GLY A 52 -35.67 -7.99 58.07
C GLY A 52 -34.20 -8.29 58.38
N THR A 53 -33.90 -8.94 59.50
CA THR A 53 -32.55 -9.41 59.81
C THR A 53 -32.16 -10.45 58.75
N THR A 54 -31.65 -10.01 57.59
CA THR A 54 -30.99 -10.94 56.66
C THR A 54 -29.75 -11.41 57.41
N SER A 55 -29.80 -12.65 57.88
CA SER A 55 -28.70 -13.22 58.64
C SER A 55 -27.46 -13.34 57.74
N ALA A 56 -26.27 -13.32 58.31
CA ALA A 56 -25.03 -13.53 57.54
C ALA A 56 -25.10 -14.84 56.71
N ASP A 57 -25.84 -15.83 57.21
CA ASP A 57 -26.08 -17.12 56.55
C ASP A 57 -26.96 -17.00 55.29
N ASP A 58 -27.97 -16.12 55.28
CA ASP A 58 -28.82 -15.89 54.11
C ASP A 58 -28.05 -15.18 52.99
N ILE A 59 -27.17 -14.25 53.35
CA ILE A 59 -26.25 -13.59 52.41
C ILE A 59 -25.26 -14.61 51.86
N GLN A 60 -24.69 -15.47 52.70
CA GLN A 60 -23.75 -16.51 52.28
C GLN A 60 -24.41 -17.47 51.29
N ARG A 61 -25.62 -17.96 51.57
CA ARG A 61 -26.37 -18.87 50.68
C ARG A 61 -26.70 -18.23 49.33
N PHE A 62 -27.07 -16.95 49.33
CA PHE A 62 -27.33 -16.21 48.09
C PHE A 62 -26.05 -16.05 47.26
N CYS A 63 -24.95 -15.65 47.89
CA CYS A 63 -23.66 -15.50 47.22
C CYS A 63 -23.15 -16.82 46.65
N THR A 64 -23.27 -17.94 47.37
CA THR A 64 -22.84 -19.26 46.87
C THR A 64 -23.70 -19.76 45.71
N ASN A 65 -25.01 -19.50 45.72
CA ASN A 65 -25.92 -19.95 44.65
C ASN A 65 -25.75 -19.17 43.34
N ILE A 66 -25.18 -17.96 43.37
CA ILE A 66 -25.03 -17.09 42.19
C ILE A 66 -23.60 -17.06 41.67
N ALA A 67 -22.61 -17.36 42.51
CA ALA A 67 -21.20 -17.28 42.14
C ALA A 67 -20.86 -18.13 40.91
N ASP A 68 -21.27 -19.41 40.88
CA ASP A 68 -20.95 -20.32 39.78
C ASP A 68 -21.71 -19.99 38.48
N PRO A 69 -23.04 -19.77 38.49
CA PRO A 69 -23.77 -19.32 37.29
C PRO A 69 -23.23 -18.01 36.71
N ALA A 70 -22.79 -17.07 37.57
CA ALA A 70 -22.19 -15.82 37.11
C ALA A 70 -20.80 -16.03 36.48
N ARG A 71 -20.04 -17.05 36.91
CA ARG A 71 -18.76 -17.43 36.28
C ARG A 71 -18.98 -18.09 34.94
N ASP A 72 -19.91 -19.05 34.87
CA ASP A 72 -20.24 -19.74 33.61
C ASP A 72 -20.73 -18.78 32.55
N GLN A 73 -21.59 -17.82 32.91
CA GLN A 73 -22.03 -16.79 31.97
C GLN A 73 -20.87 -15.93 31.46
N ARG A 74 -19.89 -15.60 32.31
CA ARG A 74 -18.69 -14.86 31.87
C ARG A 74 -17.84 -15.68 30.90
N TYR A 75 -17.66 -16.98 31.17
CA TYR A 75 -16.92 -17.87 30.27
C TYR A 75 -17.61 -18.02 28.92
N LEU A 76 -18.93 -18.15 28.90
CA LEU A 76 -19.70 -18.22 27.65
C LEU A 76 -19.56 -16.94 26.83
N LEU A 77 -19.65 -15.77 27.46
CA LEU A 77 -19.45 -14.48 26.78
C LEU A 77 -18.03 -14.35 26.23
N GLN A 78 -17.00 -14.67 27.02
CA GLN A 78 -15.61 -14.64 26.56
C GLN A 78 -15.37 -15.59 25.41
N LYS A 79 -15.97 -16.79 25.43
CA LYS A 79 -15.87 -17.74 24.34
C LYS A 79 -16.51 -17.20 23.06
N GLN A 80 -17.71 -16.63 23.15
CA GLN A 80 -18.38 -16.00 22.00
C GLN A 80 -17.58 -14.82 21.44
N ASP A 81 -16.99 -13.99 22.31
CA ASP A 81 -16.14 -12.87 21.90
C ASP A 81 -14.88 -13.35 21.18
N LEU A 82 -14.24 -14.43 21.66
CA LEU A 82 -13.09 -15.04 21.00
C LEU A 82 -13.45 -15.66 19.65
N GLU A 83 -14.58 -16.37 19.56
CA GLU A 83 -15.07 -16.93 18.30
C GLU A 83 -15.38 -15.83 17.28
N LYS A 84 -15.99 -14.73 17.73
CA LYS A 84 -16.26 -13.55 16.89
C LYS A 84 -14.97 -12.90 16.40
N LEU A 85 -13.99 -12.71 17.28
CA LEU A 85 -12.72 -12.09 16.93
C LEU A 85 -11.91 -12.98 15.98
N GLN A 86 -11.92 -14.29 16.20
CA GLN A 86 -11.32 -15.28 15.29
C GLN A 86 -11.97 -15.22 13.90
N SER A 87 -13.30 -15.08 13.83
CA SER A 87 -14.01 -14.91 12.56
C SER A 87 -13.59 -13.63 11.84
N ASP A 88 -13.58 -12.47 12.52
CA ASP A 88 -13.19 -11.18 11.90
C ASP A 88 -11.75 -11.21 11.38
N VAL A 89 -10.83 -11.84 12.12
CA VAL A 89 -9.44 -12.04 11.68
C VAL A 89 -9.39 -12.93 10.44
N ASN A 90 -10.11 -14.05 10.43
CA ASN A 90 -10.16 -14.95 9.27
C ASN A 90 -10.74 -14.25 8.03
N ASP A 91 -11.79 -13.46 8.19
CA ASP A 91 -12.42 -12.70 7.11
C ASP A 91 -11.45 -11.67 6.52
N ARG A 92 -10.71 -10.95 7.37
CA ARG A 92 -9.66 -10.01 6.93
C ARG A 92 -8.51 -10.71 6.23
N ILE A 93 -8.07 -11.86 6.71
CA ILE A 93 -7.02 -12.66 6.06
C ILE A 93 -7.49 -13.09 4.68
N ALA A 94 -8.74 -13.56 4.54
CA ALA A 94 -9.29 -13.97 3.25
C ALA A 94 -9.29 -12.80 2.24
N VAL A 95 -9.68 -11.60 2.67
CA VAL A 95 -9.63 -10.39 1.81
C VAL A 95 -8.20 -10.03 1.42
N LEU A 96 -7.24 -10.12 2.34
CA LEU A 96 -5.84 -9.81 2.06
C LEU A 96 -5.22 -10.82 1.09
N GLU A 97 -5.45 -12.12 1.28
CA GLU A 97 -4.94 -13.14 0.37
C GLU A 97 -5.59 -13.06 -1.02
N ALA A 98 -6.87 -12.68 -1.12
CA ALA A 98 -7.53 -12.42 -2.39
C ALA A 98 -6.90 -11.23 -3.15
N ARG A 99 -6.61 -10.12 -2.46
CA ARG A 99 -5.94 -8.96 -3.08
C ARG A 99 -4.49 -9.27 -3.46
N LYS A 100 -3.80 -10.04 -2.63
CA LYS A 100 -2.42 -10.48 -2.89
C LYS A 100 -2.35 -11.39 -4.11
N SER A 101 -3.26 -12.35 -4.24
CA SER A 101 -3.29 -13.25 -5.40
C SER A 101 -3.60 -12.46 -6.68
N GLU A 102 -4.58 -11.55 -6.65
CA GLU A 102 -4.85 -10.66 -7.77
C GLU A 102 -3.60 -9.84 -8.17
N TYR A 103 -2.93 -9.24 -7.18
CA TYR A 103 -1.71 -8.47 -7.43
C TYR A 103 -0.58 -9.32 -8.04
N GLN A 104 -0.36 -10.53 -7.51
CA GLN A 104 0.63 -11.46 -8.02
C GLN A 104 0.32 -11.88 -9.46
N ASP A 105 -0.96 -12.09 -9.78
CA ASP A 105 -1.42 -12.43 -11.13
C ASP A 105 -1.11 -11.29 -12.13
N TRP A 106 -1.37 -10.04 -11.73
CA TRP A 106 -1.03 -8.86 -12.54
C TRP A 106 0.49 -8.68 -12.70
N LEU A 107 1.26 -8.94 -11.64
CA LEU A 107 2.71 -8.88 -11.69
C LEU A 107 3.27 -9.93 -12.64
N ALA A 108 2.75 -11.16 -12.59
CA ALA A 108 3.13 -12.23 -13.50
C ALA A 108 2.85 -11.85 -14.96
N ARG A 109 1.65 -11.35 -15.27
CA ARG A 109 1.30 -10.88 -16.63
C ARG A 109 2.20 -9.76 -17.11
N ARG A 110 2.54 -8.81 -16.24
CA ARG A 110 3.48 -7.72 -16.56
C ARG A 110 4.87 -8.28 -16.87
N ASN A 111 5.37 -9.19 -16.05
CA ASN A 111 6.69 -9.80 -16.24
C ASN A 111 6.74 -10.62 -17.53
N ASP A 112 5.70 -11.38 -17.83
CA ASP A 112 5.58 -12.14 -19.08
C ASP A 112 5.59 -11.21 -20.31
N PHE A 113 4.89 -10.07 -20.24
CA PHE A 113 4.92 -9.07 -21.29
C PHE A 113 6.31 -8.46 -21.45
N LEU A 114 6.97 -8.10 -20.36
CA LEU A 114 8.33 -7.55 -20.39
C LEU A 114 9.33 -8.55 -21.00
N GLN A 115 9.26 -9.82 -20.62
CA GLN A 115 10.12 -10.86 -21.19
C GLN A 115 9.89 -11.02 -22.70
N LYS A 116 8.63 -11.02 -23.15
CA LYS A 116 8.31 -11.11 -24.59
C LYS A 116 8.78 -9.88 -25.36
N ALA A 117 8.60 -8.68 -24.79
CA ALA A 117 9.04 -7.45 -25.40
C ALA A 117 10.58 -7.38 -25.48
N GLU A 118 11.28 -7.80 -24.41
CA GLU A 118 12.73 -7.88 -24.37
C GLU A 118 13.26 -8.91 -25.38
N ALA A 119 12.66 -10.11 -25.43
CA ALA A 119 13.01 -11.13 -26.41
C ALA A 119 12.81 -10.63 -27.85
N GLY A 120 11.68 -10.00 -28.14
CA GLY A 120 11.42 -9.42 -29.46
C GLY A 120 12.43 -8.34 -29.85
N LEU A 121 12.76 -7.42 -28.92
CA LEU A 121 13.73 -6.36 -29.19
C LEU A 121 15.14 -6.91 -29.41
N THR A 122 15.58 -7.84 -28.55
CA THR A 122 16.90 -8.46 -28.65
C THR A 122 17.03 -9.30 -29.92
N ASP A 123 15.99 -10.04 -30.31
CA ASP A 123 15.98 -10.82 -31.56
C ASP A 123 16.06 -9.94 -32.81
N VAL A 124 15.43 -8.76 -32.81
CA VAL A 124 15.54 -7.80 -33.91
C VAL A 124 17.00 -7.37 -34.10
N TYR A 125 17.67 -6.91 -33.04
CA TYR A 125 19.06 -6.45 -33.13
C TYR A 125 20.06 -7.58 -33.32
N LYS A 126 19.78 -8.78 -32.80
CA LYS A 126 20.61 -9.98 -33.00
C LYS A 126 20.70 -10.40 -34.48
N ASN A 127 19.59 -10.25 -35.20
CA ASN A 127 19.49 -10.60 -36.62
C ASN A 127 19.74 -9.40 -37.56
N MET A 128 19.82 -8.19 -37.02
CA MET A 128 20.19 -6.99 -37.77
C MET A 128 21.68 -7.05 -38.14
N LYS A 129 22.04 -6.50 -39.30
CA LYS A 129 23.45 -6.36 -39.67
C LYS A 129 24.11 -5.28 -38.77
N PRO A 130 25.35 -5.48 -38.30
CA PRO A 130 26.00 -4.55 -37.37
C PRO A 130 26.15 -3.13 -37.92
N ASP A 131 26.47 -3.01 -39.21
CA ASP A 131 26.59 -1.75 -39.97
C ASP A 131 25.28 -0.93 -39.99
N ALA A 132 24.13 -1.60 -39.98
CA ALA A 132 22.82 -0.96 -39.92
C ALA A 132 22.38 -0.64 -38.49
N ALA A 133 22.80 -1.45 -37.50
CA ALA A 133 22.43 -1.30 -36.10
C ALA A 133 23.20 -0.17 -35.40
N ALA A 134 24.52 -0.07 -35.66
CA ALA A 134 25.40 0.94 -35.08
C ALA A 134 24.88 2.38 -35.22
N PRO A 135 24.57 2.90 -36.43
CA PRO A 135 24.09 4.29 -36.59
C PRO A 135 22.70 4.53 -36.00
N GLN A 136 21.91 3.47 -35.73
CA GLN A 136 20.66 3.60 -35.00
C GLN A 136 20.92 3.73 -33.50
N LEU A 137 21.75 2.85 -32.94
CA LEU A 137 22.10 2.85 -31.51
C LEU A 137 22.84 4.12 -31.08
N GLU A 138 23.62 4.72 -31.99
CA GLU A 138 24.27 6.02 -31.81
C GLU A 138 23.33 7.23 -31.70
N LYS A 139 22.08 7.10 -32.16
CA LYS A 139 21.05 8.15 -32.10
C LYS A 139 20.16 8.02 -30.88
N VAL A 140 20.22 6.88 -30.20
CA VAL A 140 19.47 6.62 -28.97
C VAL A 140 20.27 7.13 -27.77
N ASN A 141 19.61 7.26 -26.62
CA ASN A 141 20.29 7.62 -25.38
C ASN A 141 21.41 6.60 -25.08
N PRO A 142 22.64 7.05 -24.75
CA PRO A 142 23.77 6.16 -24.48
C PRO A 142 23.51 5.10 -23.39
N LEU A 143 22.71 5.42 -22.37
CA LEU A 143 22.33 4.48 -21.31
C LEU A 143 21.43 3.37 -21.84
N LEU A 144 20.48 3.72 -22.73
CA LEU A 144 19.59 2.75 -23.35
C LEU A 144 20.34 1.88 -24.37
N ALA A 145 21.23 2.49 -25.15
CA ALA A 145 22.10 1.75 -26.08
C ALA A 145 22.97 0.73 -25.33
N ALA A 146 23.60 1.15 -24.21
CA ALA A 146 24.34 0.24 -23.34
C ALA A 146 23.48 -0.92 -22.83
N ALA A 147 22.28 -0.63 -22.31
CA ALA A 147 21.37 -1.66 -21.82
C ALA A 147 20.96 -2.67 -22.91
N ILE A 148 20.70 -2.21 -24.14
CA ILE A 148 20.39 -3.09 -25.28
C ILE A 148 21.61 -3.94 -25.64
N ILE A 149 22.79 -3.34 -25.79
CA ILE A 149 24.02 -4.03 -26.19
C ILE A 149 24.44 -5.08 -25.16
N MET A 150 24.22 -4.82 -23.87
CA MET A 150 24.47 -5.80 -22.78
C MET A 150 23.55 -7.03 -22.84
N LYS A 151 22.37 -6.90 -23.44
CA LYS A 151 21.41 -8.01 -23.59
C LYS A 151 21.64 -8.85 -24.86
N LEU A 152 22.49 -8.38 -25.77
CA LEU A 152 22.83 -9.11 -27.00
C LEU A 152 23.95 -10.14 -26.76
N PRO A 153 24.08 -11.16 -27.63
CA PRO A 153 25.22 -12.08 -27.58
C PRO A 153 26.54 -11.32 -27.78
N ALA A 154 27.58 -11.66 -27.00
CA ALA A 154 28.85 -10.94 -26.97
C ALA A 154 29.48 -10.68 -28.36
N LYS A 155 29.36 -11.65 -29.29
CA LYS A 155 29.83 -11.51 -30.67
C LYS A 155 29.10 -10.40 -31.44
N GLN A 156 27.77 -10.31 -31.31
CA GLN A 156 27.02 -9.23 -31.97
C GLN A 156 27.31 -7.88 -31.32
N SER A 157 27.38 -7.83 -29.98
CA SER A 157 27.74 -6.63 -29.25
C SER A 157 29.10 -6.07 -29.68
N SER A 158 30.11 -6.93 -29.85
CA SER A 158 31.44 -6.47 -30.29
C SER A 158 31.44 -5.92 -31.71
N LEU A 159 30.71 -6.58 -32.63
CA LEU A 159 30.60 -6.13 -34.02
C LEU A 159 29.85 -4.81 -34.12
N ILE A 160 28.77 -4.64 -33.35
CA ILE A 160 28.04 -3.37 -33.33
C ILE A 160 28.95 -2.25 -32.80
N LEU A 161 29.66 -2.47 -31.69
CA LEU A 161 30.56 -1.47 -31.11
C LEU A 161 31.73 -1.11 -32.05
N SER A 162 32.20 -2.04 -32.91
CA SER A 162 33.26 -1.75 -33.88
C SER A 162 32.77 -0.94 -35.08
N GLU A 163 31.49 -1.03 -35.43
CA GLU A 163 30.87 -0.26 -36.52
C GLU A 163 30.33 1.11 -36.05
N MET A 164 30.39 1.39 -34.75
CA MET A 164 29.98 2.69 -34.18
C MET A 164 31.09 3.75 -34.29
N ASP A 165 30.67 5.01 -34.23
CA ASP A 165 31.57 6.12 -33.97
C ASP A 165 32.42 5.88 -32.69
N PRO A 166 33.76 6.04 -32.74
CA PRO A 166 34.64 5.69 -31.63
C PRO A 166 34.34 6.44 -30.32
N GLU A 167 33.94 7.71 -30.39
CA GLU A 167 33.64 8.50 -29.18
C GLU A 167 32.35 8.00 -28.53
N LYS A 168 31.31 7.73 -29.33
CA LYS A 168 30.04 7.17 -28.84
C LYS A 168 30.20 5.74 -28.32
N ALA A 169 30.97 4.91 -29.01
CA ALA A 169 31.27 3.55 -28.56
C ALA A 169 31.98 3.56 -27.20
N ALA A 170 32.94 4.46 -27.00
CA ALA A 170 33.64 4.63 -25.72
C ALA A 170 32.67 5.06 -24.59
N LEU A 171 31.75 5.98 -24.87
CA LEU A 171 30.72 6.39 -23.89
C LEU A 171 29.82 5.22 -23.48
N VAL A 172 29.32 4.48 -24.46
CA VAL A 172 28.46 3.30 -24.22
C VAL A 172 29.22 2.22 -23.44
N ALA A 173 30.46 1.91 -23.84
CA ALA A 173 31.31 0.94 -23.14
C ALA A 173 31.63 1.38 -21.70
N GLY A 174 31.85 2.68 -21.47
CA GLY A 174 32.03 3.24 -20.13
C GLY A 174 30.81 3.03 -19.25
N ILE A 175 29.61 3.25 -19.79
CA ILE A 175 28.34 2.98 -19.07
C ILE A 175 28.21 1.49 -18.76
N MET A 176 28.49 0.61 -19.73
CA MET A 176 28.45 -0.85 -19.53
C MET A 176 29.42 -1.31 -18.43
N SER A 177 30.62 -0.75 -18.39
CA SER A 177 31.63 -1.04 -17.36
C SER A 177 31.15 -0.63 -15.96
N ASN A 178 30.59 0.58 -15.83
CA ASN A 178 30.04 1.04 -14.56
C ASN A 178 28.82 0.21 -14.11
N ALA A 179 27.96 -0.20 -15.04
CA ALA A 179 26.81 -1.05 -14.74
C ALA A 179 27.20 -2.48 -14.34
N ALA A 180 28.39 -2.95 -14.74
CA ALA A 180 28.92 -4.26 -14.37
C ALA A 180 29.67 -4.25 -13.02
N ASP A 181 29.97 -3.08 -12.43
CA ASP A 181 30.65 -2.99 -11.14
C ASP A 181 29.67 -3.31 -9.99
N PRO A 182 29.90 -4.41 -9.23
CA PRO A 182 29.03 -4.84 -8.14
C PRO A 182 29.01 -3.88 -6.94
N ASN A 183 29.87 -2.86 -6.90
CA ASN A 183 29.92 -1.89 -5.80
C ASN A 183 29.04 -0.64 -6.03
N THR A 184 28.46 -0.48 -7.23
CA THR A 184 27.67 0.73 -7.58
C THR A 184 26.23 0.72 -7.05
N SER A 185 25.74 -0.44 -6.58
CA SER A 185 24.35 -0.66 -6.18
C SER A 185 24.17 -1.03 -4.69
N LYS A 186 25.19 -0.81 -3.85
CA LYS A 186 25.01 -0.92 -2.40
C LYS A 186 24.14 0.24 -1.91
N GLU A 187 22.89 -0.06 -1.57
CA GLU A 187 22.05 0.83 -0.75
C GLU A 187 22.80 1.19 0.54
N PRO A 188 22.80 2.45 0.98
CA PRO A 188 23.36 2.80 2.28
C PRO A 188 22.55 2.09 3.37
N THR A 189 23.24 1.24 4.14
CA THR A 189 22.74 0.62 5.38
C THR A 189 22.27 1.64 6.39
#